data_AF-A0A9P7G1V3-F1
#
_entry.id   AF-A0A9P7G1V3-F1
#
_cell.length_a   1.000
_cell.length_b   1.000
_cell.length_c   1.000
_cell.angle_alpha   90.00
_cell.angle_beta   90.00
_cell.angle_gamma   90.00
#
_symmetry.space_group_name_H-M   'P 1'
#
loop_
_entity.id
_entity.type
_entity.pdbx_description
1 polymer ?
#
loop_
_entity_poly.entity_id
_entity_poly.type
_entity_poly.pdbx_seq_one_letter_code
_entity_poly.pdbx_strand_id
1 'polypeptide(L)'
;MPPKKRKISSLSGLELDLALAQVKKLRTSFIVEELPESDPAPDDTFTDLLDNTIAALESRANDPLSLPFSAADDAALSRFNIVSKGLLLLRPWAELRSAVVTSQALGSDQLWSNDAMYRHLTFLANSFTAKNGTSARMVIDTLFFRSTAMVPPPQKIIVVLENQVPAVQPRQSEPDTISGIVDYTAVVVDSKIAKAYIHRPPSIKKDLIGFFVAEAIDLEAHLPQALLELVACAKHLGRSHIRGALTTGFEWCFIIVDLDADSEGAKYWVSQVIVWMTEQSKTSSELIVEPTDKASDPALIAAILRHG
;
A
#
# COMPACT_ATOMS: atom_id res chain seq x y z
N MET A 1 24.80 33.96 15.43
CA MET A 1 23.93 32.87 14.94
C MET A 1 23.39 33.25 13.58
N PRO A 2 23.56 32.42 12.53
CA PRO A 2 23.02 32.73 11.22
C PRO A 2 21.48 32.65 11.25
N PRO A 3 20.76 33.49 10.49
CA PRO A 3 19.32 33.49 10.47
C PRO A 3 18.79 32.17 9.88
N LYS A 4 17.89 31.51 10.63
CA LYS A 4 17.12 30.36 10.13
C LYS A 4 16.30 30.81 8.92
N LYS A 5 16.72 30.40 7.72
CA LYS A 5 15.89 30.50 6.51
C LYS A 5 14.58 29.76 6.78
N ARG A 6 13.46 30.48 6.79
CA ARG A 6 12.12 29.89 6.87
C ARG A 6 11.94 28.97 5.66
N LYS A 7 11.62 27.69 5.89
CA LYS A 7 11.13 26.80 4.84
C LYS A 7 9.80 27.36 4.34
N ILE A 8 9.82 27.95 3.15
CA ILE A 8 8.61 28.27 2.40
C ILE A 8 7.96 26.92 2.07
N SER A 9 6.65 26.78 2.30
CA SER A 9 5.89 25.58 1.99
C SER A 9 6.16 25.14 0.54
N SER A 10 6.62 23.91 0.34
CA SER A 10 6.83 23.36 -0.99
C SER A 10 5.48 23.04 -1.61
N LEU A 11 5.22 23.59 -2.80
CA LEU A 11 4.12 23.17 -3.66
C LEU A 11 4.23 21.66 -3.92
N SER A 12 3.10 20.95 -3.85
CA SER A 12 2.98 19.57 -4.34
C SER A 12 3.22 19.52 -5.85
N GLY A 13 3.53 18.34 -6.40
CA GLY A 13 3.76 18.18 -7.84
C GLY A 13 2.59 18.68 -8.68
N LEU A 14 1.35 18.37 -8.27
CA LEU A 14 0.14 18.84 -8.93
C LEU A 14 -0.01 20.37 -8.85
N GLU A 15 0.26 20.98 -7.70
CA GLU A 15 0.22 22.44 -7.54
C GLU A 15 1.32 23.13 -8.36
N LEU A 16 2.48 22.49 -8.50
CA LEU A 16 3.58 22.97 -9.31
C LEU A 16 3.23 22.93 -10.81
N ASP A 17 2.67 21.83 -11.28
CA ASP A 17 2.23 21.67 -12.67
C ASP A 17 1.10 22.66 -13.02
N LEU A 18 0.15 22.85 -12.09
CA LEU A 18 -0.96 23.78 -12.27
C LEU A 18 -0.46 25.24 -12.23
N ALA A 19 0.47 25.57 -11.34
CA ALA A 19 1.14 26.87 -11.33
C ALA A 19 1.92 27.11 -12.62
N LEU A 20 2.69 26.13 -13.09
CA LEU A 20 3.44 26.21 -14.34
C LEU A 20 2.51 26.45 -15.53
N ALA A 21 1.39 25.72 -15.61
CA ALA A 21 0.40 25.88 -16.68
C ALA A 21 -0.22 27.29 -16.68
N GLN A 22 -0.55 27.84 -15.51
CA GLN A 22 -1.10 29.19 -15.39
C GLN A 22 -0.07 30.26 -15.77
N VAL A 23 1.19 30.11 -15.35
CA VAL A 23 2.27 31.05 -15.67
C VAL A 23 2.60 31.02 -17.17
N LYS A 24 2.63 29.83 -17.81
CA LYS A 24 2.78 29.71 -19.26
C LYS A 24 1.62 30.36 -20.02
N LYS A 25 0.38 30.17 -19.55
CA LYS A 25 -0.80 30.83 -20.13
C LYS A 25 -0.70 32.35 -20.02
N LEU A 26 -0.28 32.87 -18.87
CA LEU A 26 -0.05 34.30 -18.66
C LEU A 26 1.05 34.82 -19.59
N ARG A 27 2.16 34.10 -19.75
CA ARG A 27 3.23 34.45 -20.69
C ARG A 27 2.70 34.57 -22.12
N THR A 28 1.86 33.64 -22.57
CA THR A 28 1.28 33.68 -23.92
C THR A 28 0.28 34.83 -24.14
N SER A 29 -0.42 35.31 -23.10
CA SER A 29 -1.34 36.44 -23.25
C SER A 29 -0.63 37.77 -23.48
N PHE A 30 0.60 37.95 -23.01
CA PHE A 30 1.38 39.17 -23.24
C PHE A 30 1.97 39.25 -24.66
N ILE A 31 2.19 38.12 -25.33
CA ILE A 31 2.73 38.07 -26.71
C ILE A 31 1.70 38.59 -27.74
N VAL A 32 0.41 38.66 -27.39
CA VAL A 32 -0.67 39.07 -28.30
C VAL A 32 -0.92 40.59 -28.30
N GLU A 33 -0.33 41.35 -27.36
CA GLU A 33 -0.64 42.77 -27.12
C GLU A 33 0.44 43.76 -27.61
N GLU A 34 1.28 43.38 -28.57
CA GLU A 34 2.25 44.30 -29.20
C GLU A 34 1.63 45.07 -30.39
N LEU A 35 1.23 46.32 -30.14
CA LEU A 35 0.94 47.37 -31.12
C LEU A 35 2.18 48.26 -31.36
N PRO A 36 2.30 48.95 -32.51
CA PRO A 36 3.58 49.42 -33.04
C PRO A 36 4.12 50.69 -32.36
N GLU A 37 5.44 50.62 -32.12
CA GLU A 37 6.45 51.68 -32.09
C GLU A 37 6.11 53.03 -31.43
N SER A 38 6.63 53.26 -30.22
CA SER A 38 7.31 54.51 -29.90
C SER A 38 8.21 54.40 -28.65
N ASP A 39 9.45 54.89 -28.85
CA ASP A 39 10.54 55.21 -27.92
C ASP A 39 11.37 54.09 -27.24
N PRO A 40 12.70 54.31 -27.09
CA PRO A 40 13.63 53.30 -26.60
C PRO A 40 13.76 53.27 -25.06
N ALA A 41 13.56 52.06 -24.52
CA ALA A 41 13.98 51.50 -23.23
C ALA A 41 13.35 52.06 -21.93
N PRO A 42 12.89 51.18 -21.03
CA PRO A 42 13.81 50.39 -20.21
C PRO A 42 13.58 48.87 -20.31
N ASP A 43 14.67 48.13 -20.12
CA ASP A 43 14.82 46.67 -20.01
C ASP A 43 13.54 45.84 -19.78
N ASP A 44 13.42 44.74 -20.55
CA ASP A 44 12.46 43.62 -20.59
C ASP A 44 12.17 42.92 -19.23
N THR A 45 12.04 43.67 -18.14
CA THR A 45 12.11 43.19 -16.76
C THR A 45 10.97 42.27 -16.35
N PHE A 46 9.75 42.45 -16.86
CA PHE A 46 8.62 41.60 -16.48
C PHE A 46 8.53 40.32 -17.30
N THR A 47 8.80 40.43 -18.60
CA THR A 47 8.89 39.29 -19.52
C THR A 47 10.03 38.36 -19.09
N ASP A 48 11.21 38.92 -18.81
CA ASP A 48 12.34 38.16 -18.29
C ASP A 48 12.04 37.55 -16.92
N LEU A 49 11.30 38.25 -16.05
CA LEU A 49 10.88 37.71 -14.76
C LEU A 49 9.92 36.52 -14.93
N LEU A 50 9.00 36.58 -15.88
CA LEU A 50 8.10 35.48 -16.23
C LEU A 50 8.88 34.29 -16.79
N ASP A 51 9.80 34.51 -17.73
CA ASP A 51 10.63 33.44 -18.29
C ASP A 51 11.54 32.81 -17.25
N ASN A 52 12.14 33.61 -16.37
CA ASN A 52 12.91 33.11 -15.23
C ASN A 52 12.03 32.33 -14.24
N THR A 53 10.79 32.76 -14.02
CA THR A 53 9.83 32.05 -13.15
C THR A 53 9.41 30.72 -13.78
N ILE A 54 9.14 30.70 -15.09
CA ILE A 54 8.85 29.47 -15.84
C ILE A 54 10.06 28.55 -15.76
N ALA A 55 11.26 29.02 -16.08
CA ALA A 55 12.48 28.22 -16.02
C ALA A 55 12.75 27.68 -14.61
N ALA A 56 12.48 28.45 -13.57
CA ALA A 56 12.61 28.00 -12.18
C ALA A 56 11.57 26.94 -11.81
N LEU A 57 10.32 27.10 -12.25
CA LEU A 57 9.25 26.12 -12.04
C LEU A 57 9.50 24.85 -12.86
N GLU A 58 9.99 24.96 -14.10
CA GLU A 58 10.38 23.84 -14.97
C GLU A 58 11.57 23.09 -14.40
N SER A 59 12.62 23.81 -13.98
CA SER A 59 13.79 23.20 -13.32
C SER A 59 13.38 22.42 -12.07
N ARG A 60 12.39 22.92 -11.34
CA ARG A 60 11.88 22.29 -10.12
C ARG A 60 10.87 21.16 -10.42
N ALA A 61 10.17 21.23 -11.54
CA ALA A 61 9.34 20.13 -12.05
C ALA A 61 10.20 18.98 -12.59
N ASN A 62 11.38 19.31 -13.11
CA ASN A 62 12.39 18.37 -13.60
C ASN A 62 13.32 17.84 -12.48
N ASP A 63 13.20 18.37 -11.26
CA ASP A 63 13.94 17.81 -10.12
C ASP A 63 13.40 16.39 -9.80
N PRO A 64 14.28 15.45 -9.43
CA PRO A 64 13.87 14.12 -9.03
C PRO A 64 12.81 14.17 -7.93
N LEU A 65 11.65 13.57 -8.18
CA LEU A 65 10.58 13.50 -7.21
C LEU A 65 10.95 12.50 -6.12
N SER A 66 10.87 12.92 -4.86
CA SER A 66 10.92 12.01 -3.71
C SER A 66 9.52 11.87 -3.13
N LEU A 67 8.78 10.87 -3.58
CA LEU A 67 7.38 10.69 -3.25
C LEU A 67 7.21 9.77 -2.02
N PRO A 68 6.64 10.25 -0.90
CA PRO A 68 6.24 9.36 0.18
C PRO A 68 5.00 8.54 -0.23
N PHE A 69 4.86 7.32 0.28
CA PHE A 69 3.71 6.45 -0.03
C PHE A 69 2.36 7.12 0.23
N SER A 70 2.24 7.93 1.28
CA SER A 70 1.00 8.64 1.65
C SER A 70 0.57 9.72 0.65
N ALA A 71 1.42 10.06 -0.33
CA ALA A 71 1.11 11.02 -1.40
C ALA A 71 0.85 10.33 -2.75
N ALA A 72 0.69 8.99 -2.76
CA ALA A 72 0.43 8.22 -3.97
C ALA A 72 -0.98 8.46 -4.52
N ASP A 73 -1.07 8.58 -5.84
CA ASP A 73 -2.31 8.66 -6.60
C ASP A 73 -2.15 7.96 -7.96
N ASP A 74 -3.19 7.97 -8.79
CA ASP A 74 -3.16 7.36 -10.13
C ASP A 74 -2.15 8.03 -11.07
N ALA A 75 -1.83 9.31 -10.85
CA ALA A 75 -0.82 10.02 -11.62
C ALA A 75 0.58 9.47 -11.29
N ALA A 76 0.86 9.17 -10.02
CA ALA A 76 2.07 8.49 -9.59
C ALA A 76 2.20 7.09 -10.21
N LEU A 77 1.12 6.30 -10.24
CA LEU A 77 1.13 4.99 -10.91
C LEU A 77 1.47 5.11 -12.40
N SER A 78 0.87 6.08 -13.08
CA SER A 78 1.11 6.35 -14.50
C SER A 78 2.55 6.79 -14.75
N ARG A 79 3.09 7.68 -13.91
CA ARG A 79 4.50 8.15 -13.97
C ARG A 79 5.49 6.99 -13.84
N PHE A 80 5.20 6.04 -12.96
CA PHE A 80 6.04 4.86 -12.73
C PHE A 80 5.72 3.66 -13.62
N ASN A 81 4.86 3.81 -14.64
CA ASN A 81 4.46 2.75 -15.56
C ASN A 81 3.94 1.49 -14.81
N ILE A 82 3.13 1.72 -13.78
CA ILE A 82 2.47 0.67 -13.00
C ILE A 82 1.08 0.46 -13.57
N VAL A 83 0.89 -0.66 -14.27
CA VAL A 83 -0.31 -0.89 -15.08
C VAL A 83 -1.15 -2.08 -14.59
N SER A 84 -2.46 -1.90 -14.56
CA SER A 84 -3.39 -2.99 -14.26
C SER A 84 -3.38 -4.03 -15.37
N LYS A 85 -3.39 -5.31 -15.00
CA LYS A 85 -3.53 -6.45 -15.90
C LYS A 85 -4.80 -7.27 -15.66
N GLY A 86 -5.65 -6.83 -14.74
CA GLY A 86 -6.98 -7.39 -14.51
C GLY A 86 -7.21 -7.92 -13.11
N LEU A 87 -8.16 -8.85 -12.99
CA LEU A 87 -8.64 -9.35 -11.71
C LEU A 87 -8.01 -10.69 -11.33
N LEU A 88 -7.65 -10.84 -10.05
CA LEU A 88 -7.36 -12.13 -9.44
C LEU A 88 -8.69 -12.80 -9.10
N LEU A 89 -9.00 -13.85 -9.84
CA LEU A 89 -10.18 -14.66 -9.56
C LEU A 89 -9.81 -15.73 -8.54
N LEU A 90 -10.53 -15.72 -7.42
CA LEU A 90 -10.57 -16.88 -6.53
C LEU A 90 -11.04 -18.10 -7.33
N ARG A 91 -10.47 -19.27 -7.02
CA ARG A 91 -10.97 -20.51 -7.60
C ARG A 91 -12.46 -20.68 -7.28
N PRO A 92 -13.21 -21.41 -8.13
CA PRO A 92 -14.61 -21.69 -7.84
C PRO A 92 -14.80 -22.22 -6.42
N TRP A 93 -15.85 -21.76 -5.74
CA TRP A 93 -16.05 -22.08 -4.32
C TRP A 93 -16.09 -23.59 -4.03
N ALA A 94 -16.62 -24.38 -4.96
CA ALA A 94 -16.64 -25.84 -4.85
C ALA A 94 -15.24 -26.45 -4.65
N GLU A 95 -14.20 -25.84 -5.22
CA GLU A 95 -12.81 -26.26 -5.03
C GLU A 95 -12.22 -25.69 -3.74
N LEU A 96 -12.51 -24.42 -3.44
CA LEU A 96 -11.99 -23.73 -2.24
C LEU A 96 -12.52 -24.30 -0.94
N ARG A 97 -13.76 -24.80 -0.91
CA ARG A 97 -14.40 -25.32 0.30
C ARG A 97 -13.52 -26.35 1.02
N SER A 98 -12.92 -27.27 0.27
CA SER A 98 -12.03 -28.29 0.84
C SER A 98 -10.78 -27.68 1.47
N ALA A 99 -10.19 -26.66 0.83
CA ALA A 99 -9.03 -25.94 1.34
C ALA A 99 -9.39 -25.12 2.59
N VAL A 100 -10.56 -24.47 2.63
CA VAL A 100 -11.04 -23.72 3.80
C VAL A 100 -11.26 -24.67 4.98
N VAL A 101 -11.97 -25.79 4.80
CA VAL A 101 -12.16 -26.78 5.87
C VAL A 101 -10.82 -27.33 6.37
N THR A 102 -9.90 -27.64 5.45
CA THR A 102 -8.55 -28.08 5.82
C THR A 102 -7.82 -27.00 6.62
N SER A 103 -7.96 -25.74 6.23
CA SER A 103 -7.33 -24.60 6.90
C SER A 103 -7.89 -24.36 8.31
N GLN A 104 -9.19 -24.60 8.52
CA GLN A 104 -9.84 -24.52 9.83
C GLN A 104 -9.29 -25.58 10.79
N ALA A 105 -8.97 -26.77 10.30
CA ALA A 105 -8.42 -27.85 11.13
C ALA A 105 -6.97 -27.61 11.58
N LEU A 106 -6.21 -26.77 10.88
CA LEU A 106 -4.80 -26.54 11.17
C LEU A 106 -4.60 -25.71 12.43
N GLY A 107 -3.64 -26.11 13.27
CA GLY A 107 -3.40 -25.44 14.56
C GLY A 107 -4.63 -25.42 15.47
N SER A 108 -5.49 -26.44 15.37
CA SER A 108 -6.66 -26.60 16.24
C SER A 108 -6.26 -26.79 17.72
N ASP A 109 -5.04 -27.25 17.96
CA ASP A 109 -4.41 -27.41 19.27
C ASP A 109 -3.65 -26.15 19.74
N GLN A 110 -3.59 -25.09 18.93
CA GLN A 110 -2.89 -23.85 19.26
C GLN A 110 -3.83 -22.83 19.93
N LEU A 111 -3.25 -21.84 20.62
CA LEU A 111 -4.00 -20.76 21.27
C LEU A 111 -4.93 -20.03 20.30
N TRP A 112 -4.45 -19.74 19.09
CA TRP A 112 -5.20 -19.14 18.01
C TRP A 112 -5.79 -20.20 17.08
N SER A 113 -6.53 -21.13 17.66
CA SER A 113 -7.35 -22.09 16.91
C SER A 113 -8.43 -21.36 16.11
N ASN A 114 -9.09 -22.08 15.22
CA ASN A 114 -10.21 -21.55 14.45
C ASN A 114 -11.31 -21.01 15.38
N ASP A 115 -11.73 -21.80 16.38
CA ASP A 115 -12.75 -21.40 17.35
C ASP A 115 -12.35 -20.17 18.17
N ALA A 116 -11.07 -20.09 18.57
CA ALA A 116 -10.56 -18.94 19.31
C ALA A 116 -10.61 -17.66 18.46
N MET A 117 -10.29 -17.75 17.17
CA MET A 117 -10.41 -16.65 16.22
C MET A 117 -11.86 -16.15 16.12
N TYR A 118 -12.86 -17.01 15.88
CA TYR A 118 -14.26 -16.56 15.78
C TYR A 118 -14.81 -15.98 17.07
N ARG A 119 -14.45 -16.55 18.23
CA ARG A 119 -14.82 -15.96 19.53
C ARG A 119 -14.23 -14.56 19.69
N HIS A 120 -12.98 -14.37 19.29
CA HIS A 120 -12.34 -13.06 19.36
C HIS A 120 -12.95 -12.07 18.36
N LEU A 121 -13.19 -12.47 17.11
CA LEU A 121 -13.88 -11.63 16.12
C LEU A 121 -15.30 -11.26 16.58
N THR A 122 -16.02 -12.18 17.22
CA THR A 122 -17.33 -11.91 17.85
C THR A 122 -17.21 -10.89 18.98
N PHE A 123 -16.22 -11.04 19.85
CA PHE A 123 -15.93 -10.04 20.88
C PHE A 123 -15.63 -8.66 20.27
N LEU A 124 -14.80 -8.60 19.23
CA LEU A 124 -14.47 -7.34 18.55
C LEU A 124 -15.71 -6.71 17.90
N ALA A 125 -16.54 -7.51 17.22
CA ALA A 125 -17.77 -7.05 16.59
C ALA A 125 -18.75 -6.42 17.58
N ASN A 126 -18.82 -6.92 18.82
CA ASN A 126 -19.69 -6.35 19.86
C ASN A 126 -19.03 -5.21 20.64
N SER A 127 -17.70 -5.14 20.68
CA SER A 127 -16.97 -4.13 21.46
C SER A 127 -16.71 -2.84 20.67
N PHE A 128 -16.55 -2.95 19.36
CA PHE A 128 -16.24 -1.82 18.48
C PHE A 128 -17.44 -1.53 17.58
N THR A 129 -18.29 -0.60 18.02
CA THR A 129 -19.46 -0.15 17.26
C THR A 129 -19.11 0.75 16.08
N ALA A 130 -17.87 1.25 16.02
CA ALA A 130 -17.37 2.13 14.95
C ALA A 130 -16.24 1.44 14.17
N LYS A 131 -16.38 1.45 12.84
CA LYS A 131 -15.29 1.15 11.89
C LYS A 131 -14.27 2.29 11.96
N ASN A 132 -13.22 2.14 12.76
CA ASN A 132 -12.11 3.09 12.85
C ASN A 132 -10.78 2.33 12.76
N GLY A 133 -9.67 3.03 12.52
CA GLY A 133 -8.36 2.37 12.31
C GLY A 133 -7.94 1.47 13.47
N THR A 134 -8.23 1.86 14.72
CA THR A 134 -7.92 1.02 15.88
C THR A 134 -8.66 -0.31 15.87
N SER A 135 -9.96 -0.31 15.51
CA SER A 135 -10.73 -1.56 15.40
C SER A 135 -10.29 -2.39 14.20
N ALA A 136 -9.89 -1.75 13.09
CA ALA A 136 -9.32 -2.44 11.93
C ALA A 136 -8.05 -3.22 12.29
N ARG A 137 -7.08 -2.60 12.98
CA ARG A 137 -5.84 -3.26 13.42
C ARG A 137 -6.09 -4.50 14.27
N MET A 138 -7.03 -4.44 15.22
CA MET A 138 -7.36 -5.60 16.05
C MET A 138 -7.91 -6.78 15.24
N VAL A 139 -8.70 -6.51 14.19
CA VAL A 139 -9.20 -7.54 13.28
C VAL A 139 -8.06 -8.12 12.44
N ILE A 140 -7.19 -7.26 11.90
CA ILE A 140 -6.00 -7.66 11.13
C ILE A 140 -5.07 -8.54 11.98
N ASP A 141 -4.77 -8.13 13.21
CA ASP A 141 -3.97 -8.88 14.18
C ASP A 141 -4.57 -10.25 14.45
N THR A 142 -5.89 -10.33 14.63
CA THR A 142 -6.60 -11.60 14.87
C THR A 142 -6.40 -12.58 13.72
N LEU A 143 -6.46 -12.10 12.49
CA LEU A 143 -6.24 -12.91 11.29
C LEU A 143 -4.79 -13.34 11.16
N PHE A 144 -3.82 -12.46 11.44
CA PHE A 144 -2.40 -12.81 11.46
C PHE A 144 -2.06 -13.83 12.55
N PHE A 145 -2.59 -13.65 13.77
CA PHE A 145 -2.40 -14.60 14.85
C PHE A 145 -2.95 -15.97 14.46
N ARG A 146 -4.12 -16.02 13.83
CA ARG A 146 -4.65 -17.26 13.26
C ARG A 146 -3.69 -17.86 12.22
N SER A 147 -3.21 -17.06 11.26
CA SER A 147 -2.25 -17.54 10.26
C SER A 147 -0.98 -18.11 10.89
N THR A 148 -0.46 -17.51 11.98
CA THR A 148 0.73 -18.01 12.68
C THR A 148 0.51 -19.38 13.31
N ALA A 149 -0.70 -19.67 13.81
CA ALA A 149 -1.07 -20.97 14.36
C ALA A 149 -1.23 -22.05 13.27
N MET A 150 -1.47 -21.67 12.02
CA MET A 150 -1.68 -22.59 10.90
C MET A 150 -0.39 -23.08 10.24
N VAL A 151 0.77 -22.56 10.65
CA VAL A 151 2.07 -22.93 10.07
C VAL A 151 2.66 -24.16 10.76
N PRO A 152 2.98 -25.23 10.01
CA PRO A 152 3.50 -26.44 10.60
C PRO A 152 4.95 -26.27 11.10
N PRO A 153 5.36 -26.98 12.16
CA PRO A 153 6.76 -27.07 12.55
C PRO A 153 7.64 -27.62 11.40
N PRO A 154 8.90 -27.15 11.26
CA PRO A 154 9.59 -26.19 12.12
C PRO A 154 9.40 -24.73 11.71
N GLN A 155 8.47 -24.41 10.81
CA GLN A 155 8.28 -23.04 10.32
C GLN A 155 7.53 -22.16 11.32
N LYS A 156 7.69 -20.84 11.19
CA LYS A 156 7.01 -19.79 11.94
C LYS A 156 6.70 -18.61 11.03
N ILE A 157 5.59 -17.93 11.27
CA ILE A 157 5.34 -16.60 10.72
C ILE A 157 5.84 -15.56 11.71
N ILE A 158 6.57 -14.58 11.20
CA ILE A 158 6.91 -13.36 11.92
C ILE A 158 6.14 -12.24 11.27
N VAL A 159 5.40 -11.49 12.09
CA VAL A 159 4.69 -10.28 11.66
C VAL A 159 5.49 -9.08 12.18
N VAL A 160 5.92 -8.24 11.26
CA VAL A 160 6.62 -6.99 11.53
C VAL A 160 5.66 -5.85 11.24
N LEU A 161 5.40 -5.02 12.25
CA LEU A 161 4.56 -3.84 12.11
C LEU A 161 5.40 -2.65 11.68
N GLU A 162 4.78 -1.75 10.92
CA GLU A 162 5.33 -0.44 10.54
C GLU A 162 6.76 -0.56 9.97
N ASN A 163 6.93 -1.49 9.02
CA ASN A 163 8.21 -1.77 8.42
C ASN A 163 8.65 -0.63 7.50
N GLN A 164 9.79 0.00 7.82
CA GLN A 164 10.33 1.08 6.99
C GLN A 164 10.91 0.52 5.69
N VAL A 165 10.45 1.07 4.57
CA VAL A 165 10.97 0.79 3.23
C VAL A 165 11.87 1.95 2.82
N PRO A 166 13.16 1.71 2.56
CA PRO A 166 14.08 2.76 2.14
C PRO A 166 13.70 3.31 0.77
N ALA A 167 14.24 4.48 0.43
CA ALA A 167 14.04 5.08 -0.88
C ALA A 167 14.56 4.18 -2.00
N VAL A 168 13.70 3.91 -2.98
CA VAL A 168 14.01 3.11 -4.17
C VAL A 168 13.51 3.81 -5.43
N GLN A 169 14.15 3.52 -6.55
CA GLN A 169 13.75 4.00 -7.87
C GLN A 169 12.77 3.01 -8.51
N PRO A 170 11.50 3.38 -8.73
CA PRO A 170 10.52 2.51 -9.39
C PRO A 170 10.95 2.19 -10.82
N ARG A 171 11.45 3.19 -11.53
CA ARG A 171 11.99 3.11 -12.90
C ARG A 171 13.48 3.39 -12.86
N GLN A 172 14.28 2.56 -13.51
CA GLN A 172 15.74 2.70 -13.45
C GLN A 172 16.25 3.86 -14.31
N SER A 173 15.51 4.19 -15.37
CA SER A 173 15.79 5.31 -16.27
C SER A 173 15.51 6.69 -15.66
N GLU A 174 14.69 6.77 -14.60
CA GLU A 174 14.27 8.03 -13.98
C GLU A 174 14.85 8.17 -12.56
N PRO A 175 15.23 9.39 -12.14
CA PRO A 175 15.86 9.59 -10.84
C PRO A 175 14.86 9.61 -9.68
N ASP A 176 13.56 9.55 -9.97
CA ASP A 176 12.49 9.60 -8.98
C ASP A 176 12.58 8.45 -7.98
N THR A 177 12.20 8.72 -6.75
CA THR A 177 12.24 7.76 -5.66
C THR A 177 10.92 7.70 -4.92
N ILE A 178 10.58 6.51 -4.44
CA ILE A 178 9.46 6.27 -3.52
C ILE A 178 9.99 5.68 -2.22
N SER A 179 9.38 6.05 -1.09
CA SER A 179 9.71 5.52 0.24
C SER A 179 8.56 5.66 1.22
N GLY A 180 8.62 4.94 2.33
CA GLY A 180 7.64 5.07 3.40
C GLY A 180 7.62 3.88 4.34
N ILE A 181 6.43 3.60 4.87
CA ILE A 181 6.19 2.57 5.88
C ILE A 181 5.10 1.65 5.33
N VAL A 182 5.29 0.34 5.49
CA VAL A 182 4.26 -0.67 5.25
C VAL A 182 3.71 -1.12 6.60
N ASP A 183 2.38 -1.15 6.75
CA ASP A 183 1.73 -1.39 8.03
C ASP A 183 2.03 -2.78 8.60
N TYR A 184 1.95 -3.83 7.78
CA TYR A 184 2.29 -5.18 8.19
C TYR A 184 3.17 -5.88 7.15
N THR A 185 4.17 -6.60 7.62
CA THR A 185 4.91 -7.57 6.82
C THR A 185 4.95 -8.91 7.52
N ALA A 186 4.38 -9.93 6.89
CA ALA A 186 4.43 -11.31 7.35
C ALA A 186 5.48 -12.11 6.55
N VAL A 187 6.40 -12.77 7.24
CA VAL A 187 7.41 -13.64 6.62
C VAL A 187 7.38 -15.03 7.23
N VAL A 188 7.37 -16.06 6.40
CA VAL A 188 7.48 -17.46 6.84
C VAL A 188 8.96 -17.84 6.88
N VAL A 189 9.45 -18.24 8.05
CA VAL A 189 10.86 -18.63 8.26
C VAL A 189 10.99 -19.88 9.13
N ASP A 190 12.17 -20.48 9.14
CA ASP A 190 12.49 -21.56 10.09
C ASP A 190 12.51 -21.04 11.54
N SER A 191 12.09 -21.86 12.50
CA SER A 191 12.04 -21.53 13.92
C SER A 191 13.38 -21.02 14.48
N LYS A 192 14.53 -21.48 13.95
CA LYS A 192 15.85 -20.97 14.36
C LYS A 192 16.05 -19.52 13.95
N ILE A 193 15.62 -19.17 12.74
CA ILE A 193 15.64 -17.79 12.23
C ILE A 193 14.65 -16.94 13.03
N ALA A 194 13.44 -17.44 13.28
CA ALA A 194 12.44 -16.72 14.06
C ALA A 194 12.91 -16.37 15.48
N LYS A 195 13.61 -17.28 16.17
CA LYS A 195 14.20 -16.98 17.48
C LYS A 195 15.23 -15.86 17.41
N ALA A 196 16.05 -15.79 16.36
CA ALA A 196 17.01 -14.70 16.19
C ALA A 196 16.32 -13.35 15.99
N TYR A 197 15.15 -13.33 15.34
CA TYR A 197 14.38 -12.12 15.05
C TYR A 197 13.74 -11.50 16.30
N ILE A 198 13.43 -12.29 17.34
CA ILE A 198 12.91 -11.76 18.61
C ILE A 198 13.91 -10.82 19.28
N HIS A 199 15.21 -11.10 19.15
CA HIS A 199 16.26 -10.34 19.83
C HIS A 199 16.81 -9.18 19.01
N ARG A 200 16.59 -9.17 17.70
CA ARG A 200 17.10 -8.13 16.80
C ARG A 200 16.07 -7.88 15.71
N PRO A 201 15.46 -6.68 15.65
CA PRO A 201 14.55 -6.32 14.58
C PRO A 201 15.25 -6.57 13.25
N PRO A 202 14.65 -7.38 12.36
CA PRO A 202 15.33 -7.76 11.13
C PRO A 202 15.36 -6.59 10.14
N SER A 203 16.45 -6.50 9.38
CA SER A 203 16.30 -6.10 7.98
C SER A 203 15.72 -7.32 7.26
N ILE A 204 14.57 -7.15 6.60
CA ILE A 204 14.00 -8.22 5.78
C ILE A 204 15.03 -8.56 4.71
N LYS A 205 15.60 -9.76 4.80
CA LYS A 205 16.62 -10.22 3.86
C LYS A 205 15.98 -10.47 2.51
N LYS A 206 16.73 -10.22 1.43
CA LYS A 206 16.32 -10.46 0.04
C LYS A 206 15.80 -11.88 -0.19
N ASP A 207 16.32 -12.85 0.56
CA ASP A 207 16.05 -14.28 0.39
C ASP A 207 14.71 -14.73 0.98
N LEU A 208 14.06 -13.88 1.79
CA LEU A 208 12.76 -14.22 2.40
C LEU A 208 11.62 -13.95 1.43
N ILE A 209 10.56 -14.76 1.55
CA ILE A 209 9.27 -14.52 0.90
C ILE A 209 8.40 -13.84 1.97
N GLY A 210 7.93 -12.64 1.63
CA GLY A 210 7.12 -11.82 2.51
C GLY A 210 5.78 -11.51 1.87
N PHE A 211 4.78 -11.33 2.73
CA PHE A 211 3.45 -10.85 2.40
C PHE A 211 3.23 -9.51 3.09
N PHE A 212 2.83 -8.52 2.32
CA PHE A 212 2.78 -7.13 2.77
C PHE A 212 1.33 -6.68 2.84
N VAL A 213 0.92 -6.05 3.92
CA VAL A 213 -0.45 -5.55 4.07
C VAL A 213 -0.42 -4.06 4.36
N ALA A 214 -1.16 -3.32 3.55
CA ALA A 214 -1.44 -1.91 3.72
C ALA A 214 -2.83 -1.75 4.38
N GLU A 215 -2.89 -0.94 5.43
CA GLU A 215 -4.12 -0.55 6.10
C GLU A 215 -4.75 0.64 5.36
N ALA A 216 -6.07 0.63 5.20
CA ALA A 216 -6.80 1.72 4.57
C ALA A 216 -8.13 1.98 5.26
N ILE A 217 -8.62 3.20 5.10
CA ILE A 217 -9.99 3.57 5.43
C ILE A 217 -10.92 3.26 4.25
N ASP A 218 -10.41 3.46 3.03
CA ASP A 218 -11.11 3.25 1.76
C ASP A 218 -10.19 2.50 0.80
N LEU A 219 -10.62 1.31 0.35
CA LEU A 219 -9.77 0.43 -0.48
C LEU A 219 -9.48 1.03 -1.86
N GLU A 220 -10.41 1.76 -2.46
CA GLU A 220 -10.22 2.31 -3.80
C GLU A 220 -9.25 3.49 -3.77
N ALA A 221 -9.47 4.41 -2.83
CA ALA A 221 -8.63 5.60 -2.67
C ALA A 221 -7.18 5.27 -2.25
N HIS A 222 -6.95 4.16 -1.54
CA HIS A 222 -5.63 3.75 -1.05
C HIS A 222 -4.94 2.72 -1.96
N LEU A 223 -5.58 2.28 -3.04
CA LEU A 223 -4.97 1.32 -3.96
C LEU A 223 -3.64 1.83 -4.56
N PRO A 224 -3.52 3.10 -5.00
CA PRO A 224 -2.24 3.62 -5.49
C PRO A 224 -1.13 3.54 -4.45
N GLN A 225 -1.44 3.89 -3.19
CA GLN A 225 -0.49 3.79 -2.09
C GLN A 225 -0.01 2.34 -1.90
N ALA A 226 -0.93 1.39 -1.79
CA ALA A 226 -0.59 -0.02 -1.61
C ALA A 226 0.25 -0.58 -2.77
N LEU A 227 0.00 -0.15 -4.01
CA LEU A 227 0.78 -0.55 -5.18
C LEU A 227 2.20 0.02 -5.13
N LEU A 228 2.39 1.28 -4.75
CA LEU A 228 3.72 1.86 -4.57
C LEU A 228 4.49 1.18 -3.44
N GLU A 229 3.83 0.88 -2.33
CA GLU A 229 4.41 0.11 -1.22
C GLU A 229 4.95 -1.25 -1.71
N LEU A 230 4.14 -2.01 -2.46
CA LEU A 230 4.53 -3.30 -2.99
C LEU A 230 5.67 -3.21 -4.01
N VAL A 231 5.61 -2.25 -4.94
CA VAL A 231 6.70 -2.01 -5.90
C VAL A 231 7.99 -1.65 -5.16
N ALA A 232 7.90 -0.80 -4.13
CA ALA A 232 9.06 -0.39 -3.36
C ALA A 232 9.68 -1.56 -2.61
N CYS A 233 8.85 -2.39 -1.94
CA CYS A 233 9.28 -3.61 -1.29
C CYS A 233 9.92 -4.60 -2.28
N ALA A 234 9.33 -4.79 -3.46
CA ALA A 234 9.86 -5.68 -4.49
C ALA A 234 11.26 -5.22 -4.96
N LYS A 235 11.42 -3.93 -5.25
CA LYS A 235 12.71 -3.33 -5.63
C LYS A 235 13.74 -3.43 -4.51
N HIS A 236 13.36 -3.10 -3.28
CA HIS A 236 14.26 -3.17 -2.12
C HIS A 236 14.77 -4.60 -1.88
N LEU A 237 13.88 -5.59 -1.99
CA LEU A 237 14.19 -7.01 -1.80
C LEU A 237 14.83 -7.66 -3.03
N GLY A 238 14.87 -6.98 -4.18
CA GLY A 238 15.35 -7.55 -5.44
C GLY A 238 14.47 -8.70 -5.94
N ARG A 239 13.15 -8.60 -5.78
CA ARG A 239 12.17 -9.59 -6.21
C ARG A 239 11.41 -9.09 -7.43
N SER A 240 11.25 -9.95 -8.44
CA SER A 240 10.42 -9.65 -9.61
C SER A 240 8.93 -9.83 -9.36
N HIS A 241 8.56 -10.55 -8.29
CA HIS A 241 7.18 -10.87 -7.94
C HIS A 241 6.98 -10.64 -6.45
N ILE A 242 5.90 -9.97 -6.08
CA ILE A 242 5.51 -9.72 -4.69
C ILE A 242 4.00 -9.83 -4.53
N ARG A 243 3.58 -10.15 -3.32
CA ARG A 243 2.18 -10.33 -2.95
C ARG A 243 1.85 -9.50 -1.74
N GLY A 244 0.62 -9.05 -1.69
CA GLY A 244 0.12 -8.36 -0.52
C GLY A 244 -1.40 -8.28 -0.45
N ALA A 245 -1.87 -7.48 0.49
CA ALA A 245 -3.27 -7.12 0.60
C ALA A 245 -3.41 -5.64 0.96
N LEU A 246 -4.56 -5.09 0.61
CA LEU A 246 -5.04 -3.81 1.08
C LEU A 246 -6.33 -4.06 1.84
N THR A 247 -6.46 -3.50 3.04
CA THR A 247 -7.55 -3.86 3.94
C THR A 247 -8.03 -2.73 4.84
N THR A 248 -9.34 -2.73 5.12
CA THR A 248 -9.98 -1.94 6.18
C THR A 248 -10.15 -2.75 7.49
N GLY A 249 -9.52 -3.92 7.57
CA GLY A 249 -9.77 -4.98 8.57
C GLY A 249 -11.02 -5.83 8.26
N PHE A 250 -12.09 -5.21 7.76
CA PHE A 250 -13.34 -5.91 7.41
C PHE A 250 -13.43 -6.31 5.94
N GLU A 251 -12.82 -5.49 5.09
CA GLU A 251 -12.76 -5.69 3.65
C GLU A 251 -11.32 -5.94 3.26
N TRP A 252 -11.10 -6.91 2.38
CA TRP A 252 -9.78 -7.34 1.97
C TRP A 252 -9.72 -7.46 0.46
N CYS A 253 -8.74 -6.82 -0.17
CA CYS A 253 -8.36 -7.12 -1.55
C CYS A 253 -6.91 -7.60 -1.58
N PHE A 254 -6.68 -8.68 -2.31
CA PHE A 254 -5.36 -9.27 -2.48
C PHE A 254 -4.72 -8.74 -3.76
N ILE A 255 -3.45 -8.43 -3.68
CA ILE A 255 -2.71 -7.77 -4.75
C ILE A 255 -1.50 -8.62 -5.11
N ILE A 256 -1.28 -8.79 -6.40
CA ILE A 256 -0.04 -9.35 -6.96
C ILE A 256 0.60 -8.27 -7.82
N VAL A 257 1.91 -8.07 -7.65
CA VAL A 257 2.70 -7.16 -8.48
C VAL A 257 3.89 -7.92 -9.08
N ASP A 258 4.05 -7.80 -10.39
CA ASP A 258 5.21 -8.25 -11.14
C ASP A 258 5.99 -7.03 -11.66
N LEU A 259 7.27 -6.93 -11.31
CA LEU A 259 8.16 -5.93 -11.90
C LEU A 259 8.50 -6.32 -13.33
N ASP A 260 8.57 -5.33 -14.23
CA ASP A 260 9.02 -5.57 -15.59
C ASP A 260 10.50 -5.99 -15.61
N ALA A 261 10.87 -6.84 -16.57
CA ALA A 261 12.22 -7.43 -16.66
C ALA A 261 13.32 -6.38 -16.91
N ASP A 262 12.96 -5.27 -17.55
CA ASP A 262 13.81 -4.10 -17.78
C ASP A 262 13.83 -3.12 -16.59
N SER A 263 13.09 -3.40 -15.52
CA SER A 263 12.97 -2.52 -14.36
C SER A 263 12.34 -1.15 -14.64
N GLU A 264 11.61 -1.00 -15.75
CA GLU A 264 10.99 0.26 -16.19
C GLU A 264 9.48 0.36 -15.90
N GLY A 265 8.95 -0.55 -15.09
CA GLY A 265 7.55 -0.54 -14.72
C GLY A 265 7.14 -1.73 -13.87
N ALA A 266 5.85 -1.86 -13.66
CA ALA A 266 5.25 -3.01 -13.01
C ALA A 266 3.85 -3.30 -13.55
N LYS A 267 3.44 -4.55 -13.38
CA LYS A 267 2.11 -5.05 -13.72
C LYS A 267 1.44 -5.51 -12.44
N TYR A 268 0.15 -5.25 -12.29
CA TYR A 268 -0.56 -5.71 -11.11
C TYR A 268 -1.92 -6.33 -11.41
N TRP A 269 -2.37 -7.16 -10.48
CA TRP A 269 -3.70 -7.75 -10.45
C TRP A 269 -4.28 -7.61 -9.05
N VAL A 270 -5.58 -7.36 -8.97
CA VAL A 270 -6.29 -7.19 -7.69
C VAL A 270 -7.43 -8.20 -7.62
N SER A 271 -7.64 -8.83 -6.47
CA SER A 271 -8.79 -9.72 -6.28
C SER A 271 -10.10 -8.94 -6.19
N GLN A 272 -11.21 -9.66 -6.30
CA GLN A 272 -12.47 -9.14 -5.78
C GLN A 272 -12.34 -8.88 -4.27
N VAL A 273 -13.08 -7.89 -3.79
CA VAL A 273 -13.11 -7.56 -2.35
C VAL A 273 -13.78 -8.71 -1.60
N ILE A 274 -13.07 -9.26 -0.62
CA ILE A 274 -13.60 -10.20 0.34
C ILE A 274 -14.11 -9.39 1.53
N VAL A 275 -15.42 -9.39 1.73
CA VAL A 275 -16.06 -8.80 2.90
C VAL A 275 -16.45 -9.93 3.83
N TRP A 276 -15.89 -9.96 5.03
CA TRP A 276 -16.41 -10.87 6.05
C TRP A 276 -17.54 -10.21 6.82
N MET A 277 -18.59 -10.97 7.10
CA MET A 277 -19.85 -10.44 7.62
C MET A 277 -20.07 -10.84 9.08
N THR A 278 -20.75 -9.98 9.81
CA THR A 278 -21.34 -10.29 11.11
C THR A 278 -22.82 -10.56 10.92
N GLU A 279 -23.36 -11.52 11.67
CA GLU A 279 -24.81 -11.79 11.69
C GLU A 279 -25.36 -11.35 13.04
N GLN A 280 -26.56 -10.78 13.07
CA GLN A 280 -27.24 -10.52 14.33
C GLN A 280 -27.77 -11.84 14.89
N SER A 281 -27.46 -12.12 16.14
CA SER A 281 -27.98 -13.27 16.87
C SER A 281 -29.50 -13.33 16.80
N LYS A 282 -30.07 -14.51 16.58
CA LYS A 282 -31.53 -14.70 16.58
C LYS A 282 -32.14 -14.55 17.98
N THR A 283 -31.32 -14.69 19.02
CA THR A 283 -31.76 -14.73 20.42
C THR A 283 -31.26 -13.56 21.27
N SER A 284 -30.31 -12.77 20.76
CA SER A 284 -29.76 -11.60 21.46
C SER A 284 -29.56 -10.45 20.47
N SER A 285 -29.37 -9.23 20.96
CA SER A 285 -28.96 -8.09 20.13
C SER A 285 -27.48 -8.15 19.73
N GLU A 286 -26.77 -9.20 20.12
CA GLU A 286 -25.33 -9.36 19.89
C GLU A 286 -25.06 -9.74 18.43
N LEU A 287 -23.94 -9.26 17.92
CA LEU A 287 -23.38 -9.69 16.65
C LEU A 287 -22.60 -10.99 16.87
N ILE A 288 -22.71 -11.93 15.95
CA ILE A 288 -21.96 -13.19 15.97
C ILE A 288 -21.17 -13.31 14.68
N VAL A 289 -19.95 -13.83 14.79
CA VAL A 289 -19.13 -14.23 13.67
C VAL A 289 -19.07 -15.75 13.69
N GLU A 290 -19.82 -16.39 12.81
CA GLU A 290 -19.84 -17.85 12.70
C GLU A 290 -18.98 -18.32 11.51
N PRO A 291 -18.41 -19.53 11.58
CA PRO A 291 -17.86 -20.19 10.40
C PRO A 291 -18.92 -20.28 9.31
N THR A 292 -18.56 -19.92 8.08
CA THR A 292 -19.48 -19.99 6.93
C THR A 292 -18.90 -20.86 5.84
N ASP A 293 -19.75 -21.50 5.06
CA ASP A 293 -19.31 -22.16 3.83
C ASP A 293 -19.33 -21.19 2.65
N LYS A 294 -18.91 -19.94 2.85
CA LYS A 294 -18.92 -18.88 1.84
C LYS A 294 -17.55 -18.23 1.69
N ALA A 295 -17.36 -17.54 0.56
CA ALA A 295 -16.14 -16.76 0.28
C ALA A 295 -15.90 -15.61 1.29
N SER A 296 -16.91 -15.25 2.07
CA SER A 296 -16.83 -14.26 3.16
C SER A 296 -16.27 -14.82 4.47
N ASP A 297 -15.87 -16.10 4.53
CA ASP A 297 -15.36 -16.70 5.76
C ASP A 297 -13.98 -16.11 6.15
N PRO A 298 -13.81 -15.55 7.38
CA PRO A 298 -12.51 -15.11 7.89
C PRO A 298 -11.38 -16.15 7.79
N ALA A 299 -11.70 -17.44 7.88
CA ALA A 299 -10.73 -18.53 7.74
C ALA A 299 -10.10 -18.56 6.34
N LEU A 300 -10.82 -18.13 5.29
CA LEU A 300 -10.24 -17.99 3.95
C LEU A 300 -9.14 -16.92 3.94
N ILE A 301 -9.38 -15.77 4.57
CA ILE A 301 -8.41 -14.68 4.65
C ILE A 301 -7.15 -15.15 5.41
N ALA A 302 -7.32 -15.75 6.59
CA ALA A 302 -6.21 -16.29 7.36
C ALA A 302 -5.41 -17.37 6.60
N ALA A 303 -6.10 -18.19 5.79
CA ALA A 303 -5.45 -19.17 4.92
C ALA A 303 -4.62 -18.53 3.80
N ILE A 304 -5.11 -17.45 3.18
CA ILE A 304 -4.37 -16.72 2.16
C ILE A 304 -3.13 -16.04 2.78
N LEU A 305 -3.29 -15.38 3.93
CA LEU A 305 -2.19 -14.73 4.66
C LEU A 305 -1.07 -15.71 5.06
N ARG A 306 -1.39 -16.99 5.27
CA ARG A 306 -0.39 -18.03 5.52
C ARG A 306 0.48 -18.35 4.29
N HIS A 307 -0.08 -18.20 3.09
CA HIS A 307 0.57 -18.53 1.82
C HIS A 307 1.37 -17.37 1.21
N GLY A 308 1.61 -16.36 2.03
CA GLY A 308 2.48 -15.23 1.75
C GLY A 308 3.72 -15.55 0.94
#